data_AF-A0A523XDS2-F1
#
_entry.id   AF-A0A523XDS2-F1
#
_cell.length_a   1.000
_cell.length_b   1.000
_cell.length_c   1.000
_cell.angle_alpha   90.00
_cell.angle_beta   90.00
_cell.angle_gamma   90.00
#
_symmetry.space_group_name_H-M   'P 1'
#
loop_
_entity.id
_entity.type
_entity.pdbx_description
1 polymer ?
#
loop_
_entity_poly.entity_id
_entity_poly.type
_entity_poly.pdbx_seq_one_letter_code
_entity_poly.pdbx_strand_id
1 'polypeptide(L)' 'KALNRENEIGSLDIGKKADVLILDIPSVASIPYRFGINHTDTVFKDGKIIVKEGKKITN' A
#
# COMPACT_ATOMS: atom_id res chain seq x y z
N LYS A 1 11.17 -1.69 -12.26
CA LYS A 1 12.32 -2.56 -12.62
C LYS A 1 12.29 -3.84 -11.79
N ALA A 2 13.04 -4.87 -12.20
CA ALA A 2 12.82 -6.32 -12.01
C ALA A 2 11.85 -6.95 -13.05
N LEU A 3 10.70 -6.32 -13.31
CA LEU A 3 9.71 -6.81 -14.29
C LEU A 3 9.34 -5.80 -15.40
N ASN A 4 10.15 -4.74 -15.60
CA ASN A 4 9.88 -3.66 -16.57
C ASN A 4 8.53 -2.91 -16.39
N ARG A 5 7.97 -2.91 -15.18
CA ARG A 5 6.68 -2.27 -14.85
C ARG A 5 6.79 -0.88 -14.22
N GLU A 6 7.99 -0.32 -14.13
CA GLU A 6 8.24 0.96 -13.45
C GLU A 6 7.47 2.14 -14.05
N ASN A 7 7.13 2.08 -15.34
CA ASN A 7 6.39 3.14 -16.02
C ASN A 7 4.89 3.09 -15.70
N GLU A 8 4.41 1.99 -15.11
CA GLU A 8 2.99 1.78 -14.80
C GLU A 8 2.70 1.80 -13.30
N ILE A 9 3.59 1.23 -12.48
CA ILE A 9 3.37 0.98 -11.05
C ILE A 9 4.68 1.09 -10.25
N GLY A 10 4.55 1.13 -8.92
CA GLY A 10 5.68 1.02 -7.99
C GLY A 10 6.28 2.36 -7.56
N SER A 11 5.66 3.48 -7.93
CA SER A 11 5.97 4.82 -7.42
C SER A 11 4.74 5.73 -7.51
N LEU A 12 4.76 6.83 -6.75
CA LEU A 12 3.71 7.84 -6.73
C LEU A 12 4.02 8.95 -7.74
N ASP A 13 3.94 8.63 -9.02
CA ASP A 13 4.14 9.59 -10.12
C ASP A 13 2.84 9.80 -10.91
N ILE A 14 2.69 10.98 -11.51
CA ILE A 14 1.56 11.30 -12.40
C ILE A 14 1.51 10.29 -13.56
N GLY A 15 0.31 9.78 -13.84
CA GLY A 15 0.06 8.82 -14.93
C GLY A 15 0.24 7.35 -14.56
N LYS A 16 0.77 7.03 -13.37
CA LYS A 16 0.85 5.65 -12.86
C LYS A 16 -0.42 5.23 -12.14
N LYS A 17 -0.62 3.92 -11.98
CA LYS A 17 -1.76 3.40 -11.23
C LYS A 17 -1.68 3.85 -9.79
N ALA A 18 -2.83 4.25 -9.23
CA ALA A 18 -2.97 4.60 -7.82
C ALA A 18 -3.00 3.34 -6.94
N ASP A 19 -1.87 2.62 -6.93
CA ASP A 19 -1.59 1.48 -6.06
C ASP A 19 -0.87 2.01 -4.81
N VAL A 20 -1.61 2.17 -3.70
CA VAL A 20 -1.13 2.85 -2.48
C VAL A 20 -1.48 2.05 -1.23
N LEU A 21 -0.53 1.99 -0.29
CA LEU A 21 -0.69 1.38 1.03
C LEU A 21 -0.63 2.47 2.10
N ILE A 22 -1.64 2.54 2.96
CA ILE A 22 -1.65 3.36 4.17
C ILE A 22 -1.41 2.42 5.37
N LEU A 23 -0.46 2.81 6.22
CA LEU A 23 -0.08 2.05 7.40
C LEU A 23 -0.55 2.77 8.67
N ASP A 24 -1.13 2.04 9.61
CA ASP A 24 -1.41 2.53 10.96
C ASP A 24 -0.15 2.37 11.83
N ILE A 25 0.79 3.30 11.66
CA ILE A 25 2.04 3.34 12.43
C ILE A 25 2.34 4.77 12.86
N PRO A 26 2.92 4.97 14.07
CA PRO A 26 3.29 6.29 14.55
C PRO A 26 4.45 6.92 13.77
N SER A 27 5.27 6.09 13.10
CA SER A 27 6.44 6.55 12.35
C SER A 27 6.99 5.43 11.45
N VAL A 28 7.50 5.78 10.28
CA VAL A 28 8.19 4.86 9.35
C VAL A 28 9.36 4.14 10.04
N ALA A 29 10.08 4.82 10.93
CA ALA A 29 11.22 4.26 11.65
C ALA A 29 10.85 3.09 12.56
N SER A 30 9.57 2.92 12.88
CA SER A 30 9.09 1.86 13.78
C SER A 30 8.77 0.53 13.09
N ILE A 31 8.67 0.51 11.75
CA ILE A 31 8.41 -0.69 10.95
C ILE A 31 9.40 -1.84 11.26
N PRO A 32 10.73 -1.63 11.25
CA PRO A 32 11.68 -2.73 11.47
C PRO A 32 11.69 -3.23 12.92
N TYR A 33 11.01 -2.58 13.87
CA TYR A 33 10.97 -3.02 15.27
C TYR A 33 9.68 -3.78 15.62
N ARG A 34 8.67 -3.77 14.75
CA ARG A 34 7.39 -4.45 14.94
C ARG A 34 7.17 -5.55 13.90
N PHE A 35 8.08 -6.53 13.90
CA PHE A 35 7.98 -7.71 13.05
C PHE A 35 6.78 -8.60 13.45
N GLY A 36 6.21 -9.30 12.47
CA GLY A 36 5.11 -10.25 12.69
C GLY A 36 3.72 -9.63 12.84
N ILE A 37 3.59 -8.31 12.79
CA ILE A 37 2.30 -7.59 12.86
C ILE A 37 1.97 -7.04 11.48
N ASN A 38 0.71 -7.15 11.08
CA ASN A 38 0.19 -6.44 9.90
C ASN A 38 -0.18 -5.01 10.28
N HIS A 39 0.56 -4.03 9.76
CA HIS A 39 0.32 -2.59 9.99
C HIS A 39 -0.59 -1.97 8.93
N THR A 40 -1.12 -2.76 8.00
CA THR A 40 -1.97 -2.27 6.91
C THR A 40 -3.29 -1.74 7.46
N ASP A 41 -3.58 -0.48 7.19
CA ASP A 41 -4.90 0.09 7.45
C ASP A 41 -5.76 0.08 6.18
N THR A 42 -5.29 0.77 5.14
CA THR A 42 -6.04 0.97 3.89
C THR A 42 -5.18 0.61 2.69
N VAL A 43 -5.77 -0.08 1.72
CA VAL A 43 -5.12 -0.40 0.44
C VAL A 43 -5.96 0.12 -0.71
N PHE A 44 -5.34 0.97 -1.53
CA PHE A 44 -5.84 1.34 -2.84
C PHE A 44 -5.18 0.47 -3.89
N LYS A 45 -6.01 -0.10 -4.77
CA LYS A 45 -5.57 -0.83 -5.96
C LYS A 45 -6.27 -0.23 -7.16
N ASP A 46 -5.50 0.27 -8.12
CA ASP A 46 -6.04 0.94 -9.31
C ASP A 46 -7.04 2.06 -8.94
N GLY A 47 -6.74 2.83 -7.88
CA GLY A 47 -7.59 3.90 -7.37
C GLY A 47 -8.82 3.44 -6.56
N LYS A 48 -9.06 2.12 -6.42
CA LYS A 48 -10.18 1.57 -5.65
C LYS A 48 -9.72 1.11 -4.27
N ILE A 49 -10.48 1.44 -3.24
CA ILE A 49 -10.25 0.91 -1.89
C ILE A 49 -10.63 -0.57 -1.90
N ILE A 50 -9.67 -1.45 -1.58
CA ILE A 50 -9.88 -2.91 -1.47
C ILE A 50 -9.67 -3.43 -0.05
N VAL A 51 -9.03 -2.64 0.81
CA VAL A 51 -8.87 -2.89 2.25
C VAL A 51 -9.14 -1.58 2.97
N LYS A 52 -9.88 -1.64 4.07
CA LYS A 52 -10.13 -0.50 4.97
C LYS A 52 -10.14 -1.01 6.41
N GLU A 53 -9.54 -0.27 7.34
CA GLU A 53 -9.42 -0.65 8.75
C GLU A 53 -8.81 -2.07 8.92
N GLY A 54 -7.82 -2.39 8.09
CA GLY A 54 -7.13 -3.69 8.08
C GLY A 54 -7.96 -4.86 7.55
N LYS A 55 -9.19 -4.63 7.07
CA LYS A 55 -10.10 -5.66 6.56
C LYS A 55 -10.29 -5.54 5.06
N LYS A 56 -10.23 -6.67 4.36
CA LYS A 56 -10.56 -6.73 2.95
C LYS A 56 -12.04 -6.40 2.75
N ILE A 57 -12.32 -5.49 1.82
CA ILE A 57 -13.69 -5.21 1.39
C ILE A 57 -14.11 -6.37 0.48
N THR A 58 -15.07 -7.17 0.93
CA THR A 58 -15.79 -8.13 0.11
C THR A 58 -17.05 -7.48 -0.44
N ASN A 59 -17.31 -7.71 -1.73
CA ASN A 59 -18.62 -7.48 -2.34
C ASN A 59 -19.62 -8.53 -1.87
#